data_AF-A0A963JET7-F1
#
_entry.id   AF-A0A963JET7-F1
#
_cell.length_a   1.000
_cell.length_b   1.000
_cell.length_c   1.000
_cell.angle_alpha   90.00
_cell.angle_beta   90.00
_cell.angle_gamma   90.00
#
_symmetry.space_group_name_H-M   'P 1'
#
loop_
_entity.id
_entity.type
_entity.pdbx_description
1 polymer ?
#
loop_
_entity_poly.entity_id
_entity_poly.type
_entity_poly.pdbx_seq_one_letter_code
_entity_poly.pdbx_strand_id
1 'polypeptide(L)'
;MMTDSNFTFLQPDWPDLLMEARRAEAAAHADPRTACFYARRTLELAVVWLYQAEGGRGGSLRMPYKADLSAFLFEPSFQQLVGSTVHAKMDVIRRLGNQAVHHARPVPPQDALSALRELFHVAFWLAQHYARRVGDRPAAGLQFRADLLPPPAGTAAAQEQAASRADQVAAQEALAKQAQALAERDAALREVAARNAELDAELARYRAEIAAAKAANATQPATAHDYNEAATRDLFIDLLLQEAGWALDQARDREFAVQGMPNNEGKGFVDYVLWSGEIPLAIVEAKRTRRSAQEGQQQARLYADCLARSTGHRPVIYGTNGYEHWMWDDTTSPPRPVQGFHTKDELELMAQRRTTRKPLATLPIAAGIVERHYQQRAIRRIAETFERDQQRKALVVMATGAGKTRTVIALVDVLMRANWAKRVLFLADRLALVNQAVNAFKAHLPDAAPVNLVTDRATEGRVYVSTYPTMMG
;
A
#
# COMPACT_ATOMS: atom_id res chain seq x y z
N MET A 1 34.82 -1.14 -29.80
CA MET A 1 35.60 -0.02 -29.24
C MET A 1 34.64 1.13 -29.04
N MET A 2 34.51 1.69 -27.83
CA MET A 2 33.72 2.91 -27.63
C MET A 2 34.41 4.01 -28.43
N THR A 3 33.76 4.50 -29.48
CA THR A 3 34.23 5.65 -30.24
C THR A 3 34.08 6.88 -29.35
N ASP A 4 35.20 7.54 -29.03
CA ASP A 4 35.20 8.82 -28.33
C ASP A 4 34.30 9.82 -29.08
N SER A 5 33.36 10.45 -28.37
CA SER A 5 32.36 11.35 -28.93
C SER A 5 32.44 12.71 -28.25
N ASN A 6 32.27 13.79 -29.02
CA ASN A 6 32.22 15.16 -28.49
C ASN A 6 31.08 15.35 -27.48
N PHE A 7 30.06 14.49 -27.50
CA PHE A 7 28.84 14.63 -26.73
C PHE A 7 28.75 13.68 -25.54
N THR A 8 29.83 12.95 -25.21
CA THR A 8 29.83 11.92 -24.16
C THR A 8 29.29 12.40 -22.81
N PHE A 9 29.45 13.70 -22.49
CA PHE A 9 28.92 14.32 -21.28
C PHE A 9 27.38 14.31 -21.17
N LEU A 10 26.65 14.05 -22.26
CA LEU A 10 25.18 13.90 -22.24
C LEU A 10 24.72 12.55 -21.71
N GLN A 11 25.60 11.53 -21.65
CA GLN A 11 25.24 10.15 -21.30
C GLN A 11 24.45 9.98 -19.98
N PRO A 12 24.76 10.70 -18.88
CA PRO A 12 24.07 10.50 -17.60
C PRO A 12 22.62 10.98 -17.60
N ASP A 13 22.32 12.08 -18.30
CA ASP A 13 21.06 12.82 -18.17
C ASP A 13 20.21 12.81 -19.44
N TRP A 14 20.84 12.69 -20.61
CA TRP A 14 20.19 12.75 -21.92
C TRP A 14 20.73 11.69 -22.90
N PRO A 15 20.56 10.39 -22.60
CA PRO A 15 21.04 9.30 -23.48
C PRO A 15 20.41 9.35 -24.88
N ASP A 16 19.17 9.82 -25.01
CA ASP A 16 18.50 9.96 -26.31
C ASP A 16 19.12 11.09 -27.16
N LEU A 17 19.50 12.22 -26.53
CA LEU A 17 20.22 13.29 -27.22
C LEU A 17 21.60 12.83 -27.68
N LEU A 18 22.30 12.07 -26.84
CA LEU A 18 23.60 11.50 -27.19
C LEU A 18 23.52 10.55 -28.38
N MET A 19 22.46 9.73 -28.45
CA MET A 19 22.26 8.80 -29.56
C MET A 19 22.14 9.53 -30.90
N GLU A 20 21.32 10.58 -30.97
CA GLU A 20 21.14 11.37 -32.20
C GLU A 20 22.38 12.21 -32.52
N ALA A 21 23.07 12.77 -31.51
CA ALA A 21 24.32 13.51 -31.69
C ALA A 21 25.42 12.61 -32.28
N ARG A 22 25.54 11.36 -31.83
CA ARG A 22 26.49 10.38 -32.39
C ARG A 22 26.19 10.04 -33.85
N ARG A 23 24.93 9.99 -34.26
CA ARG A 23 24.56 9.81 -35.67
C ARG A 23 24.99 11.02 -36.51
N ALA A 24 24.86 12.22 -35.96
CA ALA A 24 25.36 13.43 -36.62
C ALA A 24 26.89 13.39 -36.77
N GLU A 25 27.63 12.99 -35.73
CA GLU A 25 29.09 12.84 -35.80
C GLU A 25 29.51 11.77 -36.82
N ALA A 26 28.84 10.62 -36.83
CA ALA A 26 29.15 9.51 -37.74
C ALA A 26 29.02 9.91 -39.22
N ALA A 27 28.09 10.82 -39.53
CA ALA A 27 27.84 11.28 -40.89
C ALA A 27 28.67 12.52 -41.30
N ALA A 28 29.42 13.14 -40.38
CA ALA A 28 29.99 14.48 -40.57
C ALA A 28 30.75 14.69 -41.89
N HIS A 29 31.58 13.71 -42.27
CA HIS A 29 32.38 13.74 -43.49
C HIS A 29 31.77 12.92 -44.64
N ALA A 30 31.17 11.77 -44.33
CA ALA A 30 30.64 10.84 -45.33
C ALA A 30 29.33 11.33 -45.96
N ASP A 31 28.47 11.98 -45.17
CA ASP A 31 27.20 12.53 -45.61
C ASP A 31 26.85 13.81 -44.82
N PRO A 32 27.36 14.97 -45.28
CA PRO A 32 27.08 16.26 -44.66
C PRO A 32 25.59 16.59 -44.51
N ARG A 33 24.74 16.08 -45.42
CA ARG A 33 23.30 16.30 -45.36
C ARG A 33 22.69 15.55 -44.18
N THR A 34 23.04 14.27 -44.01
CA THR A 34 22.61 13.46 -42.87
C THR A 34 23.15 13.99 -41.54
N ALA A 35 24.38 14.51 -41.52
CA ALA A 35 24.93 15.17 -40.34
C ALA A 35 24.12 16.40 -39.90
N CYS A 36 23.79 17.30 -40.84
CA CYS A 36 22.94 18.46 -40.58
C CYS A 36 21.51 18.08 -40.13
N PHE A 37 20.96 17.00 -40.69
CA PHE A 37 19.65 16.47 -40.28
C PHE A 37 19.66 16.02 -38.81
N TYR A 38 20.59 15.15 -38.43
CA TYR A 38 20.67 14.64 -37.06
C TYR A 38 21.09 15.71 -36.06
N ALA A 39 21.88 16.71 -36.48
CA ALA A 39 22.19 17.85 -35.62
C ALA A 39 20.94 18.67 -35.28
N ARG A 40 20.07 18.93 -36.28
CA ARG A 40 18.78 19.58 -36.05
C ARG A 40 17.84 18.71 -35.22
N ARG A 41 17.77 17.40 -35.48
CA ARG A 41 16.94 16.48 -34.68
C ARG A 41 17.34 16.47 -33.21
N THR A 42 18.64 16.47 -32.93
CA THR A 42 19.16 16.55 -31.56
C THR A 42 18.74 17.86 -30.89
N LEU A 43 18.82 18.99 -31.60
CA LEU A 43 18.33 20.28 -31.10
C LEU A 43 16.82 20.26 -30.81
N GLU A 44 16.01 19.65 -31.68
CA GLU A 44 14.56 19.56 -31.48
C GLU A 44 14.22 18.83 -30.18
N LEU A 45 14.86 17.70 -29.93
CA LEU A 45 14.66 16.93 -28.71
C LEU A 45 15.10 17.72 -27.46
N ALA A 46 16.23 18.44 -27.54
CA ALA A 46 16.72 19.27 -26.44
C ALA A 46 15.75 20.42 -26.11
N VAL A 47 15.20 21.08 -27.13
CA VAL A 47 14.22 22.17 -26.96
C VAL A 47 12.92 21.65 -26.36
N VAL A 48 12.39 20.52 -26.87
CA VAL A 48 11.19 19.89 -26.30
C VAL A 48 11.40 19.54 -24.82
N TRP A 49 12.57 18.99 -24.48
CA TRP A 49 12.91 18.67 -23.10
C TRP A 49 12.94 19.92 -22.21
N LEU A 50 13.51 21.04 -22.67
CA LEU A 50 13.52 22.31 -21.94
C LEU A 50 12.09 22.81 -21.64
N TYR A 51 11.18 22.72 -22.62
CA TYR A 51 9.78 23.09 -22.41
C TYR A 51 9.02 22.15 -21.46
N GLN A 52 9.45 20.90 -21.32
CA GLN A 52 8.92 20.00 -20.29
C GLN A 52 9.47 20.31 -18.91
N ALA A 53 10.76 20.68 -18.82
CA ALA A 53 11.43 20.99 -17.55
C ALA A 53 11.03 22.37 -16.98
N GLU A 54 10.86 23.36 -17.85
CA GLU A 54 10.64 24.77 -17.49
C GLU A 54 9.25 25.28 -17.89
N GLY A 55 8.39 24.45 -18.48
CA GLY A 55 7.01 24.81 -18.83
C GLY A 55 5.97 24.38 -17.78
N GLY A 56 4.70 24.74 -18.01
CA GLY A 56 3.57 24.35 -17.16
C GLY A 56 3.24 25.33 -16.03
N ARG A 57 2.41 24.91 -15.06
CA ARG A 57 1.99 25.77 -13.93
C ARG A 57 3.19 26.03 -13.00
N GLY A 58 3.74 27.24 -13.09
CA GLY A 58 4.87 27.70 -12.27
C GLY A 58 6.23 27.67 -12.96
N GLY A 59 6.30 27.23 -14.22
CA GLY A 59 7.50 27.25 -15.04
C GLY A 59 7.79 28.63 -15.66
N SER A 60 9.03 28.85 -16.11
CA SER A 60 9.49 30.09 -16.73
C SER A 60 9.15 30.22 -18.22
N LEU A 61 8.86 29.09 -18.90
CA LEU A 61 8.58 29.05 -20.34
C LEU A 61 7.08 29.01 -20.66
N ARG A 62 6.68 29.80 -21.66
CA ARG A 62 5.31 29.83 -22.22
C ARG A 62 5.23 28.99 -23.50
N MET A 63 4.23 28.12 -23.58
CA MET A 63 4.03 27.28 -24.77
C MET A 63 3.70 28.14 -26.01
N PRO A 64 4.37 27.95 -27.15
CA PRO A 64 4.08 28.67 -28.38
C PRO A 64 2.79 28.19 -29.04
N TYR A 65 2.27 29.01 -29.96
CA TYR A 65 1.02 28.76 -30.68
C TYR A 65 1.06 27.55 -31.64
N LYS A 66 2.26 27.08 -32.00
CA LYS A 66 2.51 25.89 -32.84
C LYS A 66 3.65 25.07 -32.24
N ALA A 67 3.53 23.75 -32.33
CA ALA A 67 4.52 22.82 -31.79
C ALA A 67 5.59 22.44 -32.83
N ASP A 68 6.25 23.45 -33.41
CA ASP A 68 7.39 23.28 -34.33
C ASP A 68 8.65 23.96 -33.79
N LEU A 69 9.83 23.52 -34.24
CA LEU A 69 11.10 24.02 -33.73
C LEU A 69 11.23 25.54 -33.85
N SER A 70 10.71 26.13 -34.93
CA SER A 70 10.80 27.58 -35.13
C SER A 70 9.94 28.31 -34.11
N ALA A 71 8.70 27.87 -33.91
CA ALA A 71 7.80 28.48 -32.94
C ALA A 71 8.34 28.39 -31.51
N PHE A 72 9.01 27.29 -31.14
CA PHE A 72 9.70 27.17 -29.85
C PHE A 72 10.90 28.12 -29.73
N LEU A 73 11.83 28.13 -30.70
CA LEU A 73 13.04 28.95 -30.60
C LEU A 73 12.75 30.46 -30.53
N PHE A 74 11.72 30.92 -31.25
CA PHE A 74 11.38 32.34 -31.34
C PHE A 74 10.33 32.80 -30.32
N GLU A 75 9.94 31.94 -29.38
CA GLU A 75 9.06 32.37 -28.29
C GLU A 75 9.85 33.27 -27.30
N PRO A 76 9.30 34.45 -26.92
CA PRO A 76 10.04 35.42 -26.10
C PRO A 76 10.61 34.90 -24.79
N SER A 77 9.87 34.07 -24.03
CA SER A 77 10.38 33.52 -22.76
C SER A 77 11.52 32.52 -22.97
N PHE A 78 11.51 31.76 -24.08
CA PHE A 78 12.63 30.89 -24.44
C PHE A 78 13.89 31.69 -24.79
N GLN A 79 13.74 32.76 -25.58
CA GLN A 79 14.88 33.64 -25.90
C GLN A 79 15.49 34.29 -24.65
N GLN A 80 14.66 34.64 -23.67
CA GLN A 80 15.12 35.15 -22.37
C GLN A 80 15.87 34.09 -21.58
N LEU A 81 15.36 32.85 -21.54
CA LEU A 81 15.98 31.75 -20.79
C LEU A 81 17.37 31.40 -21.32
N VAL A 82 17.50 31.18 -22.63
CA VAL A 82 18.76 30.71 -23.24
C VAL A 82 19.75 31.84 -23.53
N GLY A 83 19.26 33.07 -23.65
CA GLY A 83 20.03 34.24 -24.02
C GLY A 83 20.39 34.30 -25.52
N SER A 84 20.74 35.50 -25.98
CA SER A 84 20.98 35.80 -27.40
C SER A 84 22.07 34.96 -28.04
N THR A 85 23.13 34.63 -27.29
CA THR A 85 24.28 33.88 -27.79
C THR A 85 23.91 32.43 -28.10
N VAL A 86 23.28 31.73 -27.15
CA VAL A 86 22.89 30.31 -27.34
C VAL A 86 21.76 30.22 -28.37
N HIS A 87 20.80 31.14 -28.33
CA HIS A 87 19.73 31.22 -29.31
C HIS A 87 20.26 31.35 -30.75
N ALA A 88 21.26 32.22 -30.98
CA ALA A 88 21.86 32.37 -32.32
C ALA A 88 22.46 31.05 -32.84
N LYS A 89 23.09 30.26 -31.97
CA LYS A 89 23.64 28.94 -32.31
C LYS A 89 22.53 27.94 -32.66
N MET A 90 21.46 27.92 -31.88
CA MET A 90 20.27 27.11 -32.17
C MET A 90 19.65 27.46 -33.52
N ASP A 91 19.57 28.75 -33.87
CA ASP A 91 19.03 29.20 -35.16
C ASP A 91 19.92 28.78 -36.35
N VAL A 92 21.25 28.78 -36.19
CA VAL A 92 22.18 28.25 -37.21
C VAL A 92 21.91 26.78 -37.49
N ILE A 93 21.80 25.95 -36.44
CA ILE A 93 21.51 24.52 -36.58
C ILE A 93 20.16 24.31 -37.29
N ARG A 94 19.12 25.06 -36.89
CA ARG A 94 17.80 25.00 -37.54
C ARG A 94 17.89 25.32 -39.04
N ARG A 95 18.60 26.40 -39.42
CA ARG A 95 18.72 26.81 -40.83
C ARG A 95 19.48 25.78 -41.66
N LEU A 96 20.60 25.28 -41.16
CA LEU A 96 21.41 24.26 -41.86
C LEU A 96 20.65 22.93 -42.00
N GLY A 97 19.94 22.50 -40.94
CA GLY A 97 19.08 21.32 -41.00
C GLY A 97 17.90 21.48 -41.97
N ASN A 98 17.25 22.64 -42.00
CA ASN A 98 16.19 22.93 -42.98
C ASN A 98 16.73 22.90 -44.42
N GLN A 99 17.92 23.46 -44.64
CA GLN A 99 18.57 23.41 -45.95
C GLN A 99 18.88 21.98 -46.38
N ALA A 100 19.42 21.17 -45.47
CA ALA A 100 19.74 19.76 -45.70
C ALA A 100 18.51 18.91 -46.04
N VAL A 101 17.33 19.22 -45.49
CA VAL A 101 16.10 18.46 -45.75
C VAL A 101 15.37 18.94 -47.01
N HIS A 102 15.24 20.26 -47.19
CA HIS A 102 14.30 20.81 -48.18
C HIS A 102 14.95 21.27 -49.50
N HIS A 103 16.27 21.44 -49.56
CA HIS A 103 16.94 21.90 -50.77
C HIS A 103 17.60 20.75 -51.54
N ALA A 104 17.47 20.75 -52.86
CA ALA A 104 18.08 19.75 -53.74
C ALA A 104 19.60 19.93 -53.92
N ARG A 105 20.16 21.08 -53.54
CA ARG A 105 21.60 21.36 -53.68
C ARG A 105 22.43 20.53 -52.68
N PRO A 106 23.63 20.05 -53.06
CA PRO A 106 24.55 19.40 -52.12
C PRO A 106 24.86 20.29 -50.92
N VAL A 107 24.95 19.69 -49.72
CA VAL A 107 25.32 20.39 -48.49
C VAL A 107 26.85 20.42 -48.39
N PRO A 108 27.49 21.60 -48.27
CA PRO A 108 28.93 21.70 -48.07
C PRO A 108 29.40 20.98 -46.79
N PRO A 109 30.55 20.27 -46.80
CA PRO A 109 31.10 19.65 -45.59
C PRO A 109 31.37 20.63 -44.44
N GLN A 110 31.71 21.89 -44.76
CA GLN A 110 31.89 22.94 -43.76
C GLN A 110 30.60 23.29 -43.01
N ASP A 111 29.44 23.16 -43.65
CA ASP A 111 28.14 23.42 -43.03
C ASP A 111 27.82 22.31 -42.01
N ALA A 112 28.09 21.05 -42.33
CA ALA A 112 27.93 19.94 -41.39
C ALA A 112 28.85 20.08 -40.16
N LEU A 113 30.12 20.45 -40.38
CA LEU A 113 31.06 20.72 -39.30
C LEU A 113 30.58 21.91 -38.43
N SER A 114 30.06 22.96 -39.06
CA SER A 114 29.51 24.12 -38.34
C SER A 114 28.28 23.73 -37.53
N ALA A 115 27.35 22.95 -38.09
CA ALA A 115 26.17 22.46 -37.38
C ALA A 115 26.55 21.63 -36.15
N LEU A 116 27.52 20.72 -36.27
CA LEU A 116 28.02 19.91 -35.16
C LEU A 116 28.70 20.75 -34.08
N ARG A 117 29.51 21.73 -34.46
CA ARG A 117 30.17 22.64 -33.52
C ARG A 117 29.16 23.48 -32.76
N GLU A 118 28.15 24.04 -33.44
CA GLU A 118 27.10 24.81 -32.77
C GLU A 118 26.24 23.91 -31.88
N LEU A 119 25.94 22.68 -32.31
CA LEU A 119 25.23 21.70 -31.48
C LEU A 119 26.02 21.36 -30.20
N PHE A 120 27.34 21.20 -30.30
CA PHE A 120 28.20 20.99 -29.13
C PHE A 120 28.06 22.12 -28.12
N HIS A 121 28.06 23.39 -28.57
CA HIS A 121 27.88 24.52 -27.67
C HIS A 121 26.49 24.58 -27.03
N VAL A 122 25.45 24.22 -27.77
CA VAL A 122 24.08 24.14 -27.23
C VAL A 122 23.98 23.02 -26.18
N ALA A 123 24.50 21.84 -26.49
CA ALA A 123 24.54 20.70 -25.57
C ALA A 123 25.38 21.01 -24.32
N PHE A 124 26.51 21.69 -24.49
CA PHE A 124 27.36 22.14 -23.39
C PHE A 124 26.60 23.11 -22.47
N TRP A 125 25.90 24.09 -23.05
CA TRP A 125 25.07 25.02 -22.28
C TRP A 125 23.97 24.27 -21.51
N LEU A 126 23.27 23.34 -22.16
CA LEU A 126 22.24 22.52 -21.53
C LEU A 126 22.80 21.75 -20.33
N ALA A 127 23.92 21.05 -20.52
CA ALA A 127 24.55 20.26 -19.46
C ALA A 127 25.07 21.12 -18.29
N GLN A 128 25.60 22.32 -18.57
CA GLN A 128 26.04 23.24 -17.52
C GLN A 128 24.91 23.71 -16.60
N HIS A 129 23.70 23.89 -17.14
CA HIS A 129 22.57 24.44 -16.39
C HIS A 129 21.68 23.34 -15.79
N TYR A 130 21.55 22.20 -16.47
CA TYR A 130 20.52 21.21 -16.18
C TYR A 130 21.03 19.82 -15.80
N ALA A 131 22.35 19.58 -15.77
CA ALA A 131 22.86 18.28 -15.33
C ALA A 131 22.41 17.99 -13.88
N ARG A 132 21.93 16.76 -13.62
CA ARG A 132 21.34 16.39 -12.33
C ARG A 132 22.37 16.38 -11.20
N ARG A 133 23.63 16.08 -11.52
CA ARG A 133 24.75 16.09 -10.57
C ARG A 133 25.80 17.08 -11.05
N VAL A 134 26.37 17.84 -10.10
CA VAL A 134 27.44 18.81 -10.40
C VAL A 134 28.66 18.12 -11.05
N GLY A 135 28.96 16.88 -10.66
CA GLY A 135 30.06 16.09 -11.24
C GLY A 135 29.82 15.60 -12.67
N ASP A 136 28.58 15.63 -13.17
CA ASP A 136 28.25 15.25 -14.55
C ASP A 136 28.37 16.44 -15.53
N ARG A 137 28.63 17.65 -15.00
CA ARG A 137 28.82 18.85 -15.82
C ARG A 137 30.11 18.78 -16.64
N PRO A 138 30.09 19.17 -17.92
CA PRO A 138 31.31 19.22 -18.72
C PRO A 138 32.28 20.25 -18.15
N ALA A 139 33.58 19.94 -18.19
CA ALA A 139 34.61 20.87 -17.72
C ALA A 139 34.57 22.19 -18.51
N ALA A 140 34.77 23.33 -17.84
CA ALA A 140 34.65 24.67 -18.43
C ALA A 140 35.53 24.89 -19.68
N GLY A 141 36.66 24.18 -19.78
CA GLY A 141 37.59 24.23 -20.92
C GLY A 141 37.34 23.18 -22.00
N LEU A 142 36.26 22.39 -21.93
CA LEU A 142 35.95 21.38 -22.95
C LEU A 142 35.61 22.07 -24.27
N GLN A 143 36.31 21.67 -25.34
CA GLN A 143 36.14 22.23 -26.68
C GLN A 143 35.68 21.15 -27.66
N PHE A 144 34.97 21.58 -28.69
CA PHE A 144 34.64 20.72 -29.82
C PHE A 144 35.93 20.30 -30.55
N ARG A 145 36.05 18.99 -30.79
CA ARG A 145 37.20 18.33 -31.42
C ARG A 145 36.80 17.72 -32.75
N ALA A 146 37.20 18.38 -33.82
CA ALA A 146 36.98 17.91 -35.20
C ALA A 146 37.76 16.63 -35.50
N ASP A 147 38.87 16.38 -34.79
CA ASP A 147 39.70 15.18 -34.91
C ASP A 147 39.04 13.91 -34.34
N LEU A 148 37.95 14.04 -33.57
CA LEU A 148 37.12 12.90 -33.14
C LEU A 148 36.12 12.45 -34.22
N LEU A 149 35.95 13.21 -35.30
CA LEU A 149 35.04 12.85 -36.38
C LEU A 149 35.65 11.75 -37.25
N PRO A 150 34.85 10.80 -37.77
CA PRO A 150 35.37 9.75 -38.66
C PRO A 150 36.06 10.34 -39.89
N PRO A 151 37.27 9.89 -40.28
CA PRO A 151 37.99 10.48 -41.40
C PRO A 151 37.20 10.34 -42.71
N PRO A 152 37.33 11.30 -43.65
CA PRO A 152 36.78 11.14 -44.99
C PRO A 152 37.37 9.88 -45.63
N ALA A 153 36.53 9.04 -46.24
CA ALA A 153 36.98 7.81 -46.88
C ALA A 153 38.12 8.12 -47.87
N GLY A 154 39.28 7.46 -47.68
CA GLY A 154 40.45 7.63 -48.53
C GLY A 154 40.15 7.24 -49.98
N THR A 155 40.71 8.00 -50.92
CA THR A 155 40.52 7.83 -52.36
C THR A 155 40.99 6.46 -52.85
N ALA A 156 40.03 5.54 -53.02
CA ALA A 156 40.10 4.47 -54.01
C ALA A 156 38.82 4.52 -54.86
N ALA A 157 39.03 4.70 -56.17
CA ALA A 157 38.07 4.60 -57.26
C ALA A 157 37.08 5.76 -57.49
N ALA A 158 37.57 6.77 -58.20
CA ALA A 158 36.79 7.63 -59.10
C ALA A 158 36.20 6.86 -60.33
N GLN A 159 35.63 5.67 -60.12
CA GLN A 159 34.98 4.87 -61.18
C GLN A 159 33.56 4.38 -60.84
N GLU A 160 33.01 4.71 -59.67
CA GLU A 160 31.64 4.33 -59.26
C GLU A 160 30.59 5.46 -59.46
N GLN A 161 30.83 6.38 -60.38
CA GLN A 161 30.01 7.61 -60.52
C GLN A 161 28.71 7.47 -61.34
N ALA A 162 28.32 6.26 -61.72
CA ALA A 162 27.00 5.98 -62.34
C ALA A 162 26.05 5.14 -61.46
N ALA A 163 26.57 4.37 -60.50
CA ALA A 163 25.74 3.66 -59.50
C ALA A 163 25.33 4.57 -58.33
N SER A 164 26.15 5.58 -58.02
CA SER A 164 26.01 6.44 -56.82
C SER A 164 24.84 7.43 -56.82
N ARG A 165 24.14 7.66 -57.94
CA ARG A 165 22.92 8.50 -57.94
C ARG A 165 21.67 7.74 -57.47
N ALA A 166 21.54 6.46 -57.82
CA ALA A 166 20.40 5.66 -57.40
C ALA A 166 20.46 5.37 -55.89
N ASP A 167 21.65 5.06 -55.37
CA ASP A 167 21.86 4.82 -53.94
C ASP A 167 21.70 6.11 -53.12
N GLN A 168 22.13 7.27 -53.64
CA GLN A 168 21.90 8.57 -53.00
C GLN A 168 20.42 8.97 -52.97
N VAL A 169 19.67 8.70 -54.05
CA VAL A 169 18.22 8.94 -54.10
C VAL A 169 17.49 7.98 -53.15
N ALA A 170 17.87 6.70 -53.13
CA ALA A 170 17.30 5.72 -52.21
C ALA A 170 17.60 6.06 -50.73
N ALA A 171 18.81 6.55 -50.43
CA ALA A 171 19.18 7.03 -49.10
C ALA A 171 18.39 8.30 -48.72
N GLN A 172 18.19 9.23 -49.65
CA GLN A 172 17.33 10.40 -49.44
C GLN A 172 15.88 10.02 -49.18
N GLU A 173 15.32 9.09 -49.95
CA GLU A 173 13.96 8.59 -49.75
C GLU A 173 13.81 7.84 -48.43
N ALA A 174 14.80 7.03 -48.03
CA ALA A 174 14.81 6.33 -46.76
C ALA A 174 14.88 7.31 -45.57
N LEU A 175 15.73 8.33 -45.66
CA LEU A 175 15.84 9.37 -44.63
C LEU A 175 14.54 10.20 -44.56
N ALA A 176 13.94 10.54 -45.70
CA ALA A 176 12.67 11.25 -45.73
C ALA A 176 11.53 10.43 -45.10
N LYS A 177 11.46 9.12 -45.39
CA LYS A 177 10.50 8.20 -44.75
C LYS A 177 10.73 8.09 -43.24
N GLN A 178 11.98 7.99 -42.79
CA GLN A 178 12.30 7.92 -41.37
C GLN A 178 11.99 9.23 -40.64
N ALA A 179 12.26 10.38 -41.26
CA ALA A 179 11.90 11.69 -40.73
C ALA A 179 10.39 11.85 -40.61
N GLN A 180 9.63 11.40 -41.62
CA GLN A 180 8.17 11.42 -41.59
C GLN A 180 7.61 10.53 -40.48
N ALA A 181 8.10 9.29 -40.34
CA ALA A 181 7.64 8.37 -39.30
C ALA A 181 7.92 8.88 -37.87
N LEU A 182 9.06 9.55 -37.65
CA LEU A 182 9.38 10.19 -36.37
C LEU A 182 8.49 11.40 -36.10
N ALA A 183 8.22 12.22 -37.12
CA ALA A 183 7.33 13.37 -37.01
C ALA A 183 5.89 12.95 -36.67
N GLU A 184 5.38 11.88 -37.29
CA GLU A 184 4.07 11.30 -37.00
C GLU A 184 3.99 10.79 -35.56
N ARG A 185 5.01 10.04 -35.10
CA ARG A 185 5.08 9.55 -33.73
C ARG A 185 5.12 10.68 -32.69
N ASP A 186 5.91 11.72 -32.95
CA ASP A 186 6.02 12.87 -32.05
C ASP A 186 4.72 13.68 -32.01
N ALA A 187 4.02 13.82 -33.14
CA ALA A 187 2.71 14.46 -33.19
C ALA A 187 1.68 13.70 -32.34
N ALA A 188 1.64 12.37 -32.46
CA ALA A 188 0.74 11.53 -31.66
C ALA A 188 1.02 11.63 -30.16
N LEU A 189 2.30 11.66 -29.74
CA LEU A 189 2.66 11.82 -28.34
C LEU A 189 2.25 13.19 -27.77
N ARG A 190 2.37 14.27 -28.57
CA ARG A 190 1.92 15.61 -28.15
C ARG A 190 0.41 15.68 -27.96
N GLU A 191 -0.36 15.04 -28.83
CA GLU A 191 -1.82 14.99 -28.71
C GLU A 191 -2.26 14.28 -27.42
N VAL A 192 -1.64 13.13 -27.10
CA VAL A 192 -1.91 12.40 -25.85
C VAL A 192 -1.52 13.24 -24.62
N ALA A 193 -0.35 13.89 -24.65
CA ALA A 193 0.09 14.74 -23.55
C ALA A 193 -0.85 15.93 -23.29
N ALA A 194 -1.34 16.57 -24.37
CA ALA A 194 -2.32 17.66 -24.26
C ALA A 194 -3.64 17.18 -23.65
N ARG A 195 -4.13 16.01 -24.07
CA ARG A 195 -5.37 15.43 -23.55
C ARG A 195 -5.27 15.05 -22.06
N ASN A 196 -4.12 14.52 -21.63
CA ASN A 196 -3.88 14.22 -20.22
C ASN A 196 -3.84 15.50 -19.36
N ALA A 197 -3.20 16.56 -19.86
CA ALA A 197 -3.15 17.84 -19.15
C ALA A 197 -4.53 18.49 -18.98
N GLU A 198 -5.42 18.33 -19.97
CA GLU A 198 -6.81 18.81 -19.89
C GLU A 198 -7.62 18.02 -18.84
N LEU A 199 -7.51 16.69 -18.84
CA LEU A 199 -8.15 15.82 -17.84
C LEU A 199 -7.67 16.12 -16.41
N ASP A 200 -6.37 16.36 -16.22
CA ASP A 200 -5.81 16.71 -14.92
C ASP A 200 -6.35 18.06 -14.41
N ALA A 201 -6.55 19.04 -15.31
CA ALA A 201 -7.14 20.33 -14.97
C ALA A 201 -8.62 20.20 -14.58
N GLU A 202 -9.37 19.33 -15.27
CA GLU A 202 -10.76 19.02 -14.98
C GLU A 202 -10.91 18.31 -13.62
N LEU A 203 -10.08 17.30 -13.34
CA LEU A 203 -10.02 16.62 -12.05
C LEU A 203 -9.68 17.58 -10.90
N ALA A 204 -8.75 18.51 -11.11
CA ALA A 204 -8.41 19.52 -10.12
C ALA A 204 -9.60 20.43 -9.81
N ARG A 205 -10.35 20.84 -10.85
CA ARG A 205 -11.58 21.63 -10.69
C ARG A 205 -12.65 20.88 -9.90
N TYR A 206 -12.94 19.62 -10.27
CA TYR A 206 -13.94 18.81 -9.54
C TYR A 206 -13.54 18.57 -8.08
N ARG A 207 -12.26 18.34 -7.80
CA ARG A 207 -11.76 18.22 -6.43
C ARG A 207 -11.98 19.50 -5.61
N ALA A 208 -11.74 20.66 -6.22
CA ALA A 208 -11.98 21.95 -5.57
C ALA A 208 -13.48 22.20 -5.33
N GLU A 209 -14.33 21.88 -6.29
CA GLU A 209 -15.80 21.96 -6.15
C GLU A 209 -16.31 21.05 -5.03
N ILE A 210 -15.85 19.79 -4.97
CA ILE A 210 -16.19 18.85 -3.90
C ILE A 210 -15.68 19.34 -2.54
N ALA A 211 -14.46 19.88 -2.48
CA ALA A 211 -13.90 20.42 -1.23
C ALA A 211 -14.69 21.62 -0.73
N ALA A 212 -15.08 22.54 -1.62
CA ALA A 212 -15.93 23.68 -1.30
C ALA A 212 -17.33 23.23 -0.84
N ALA A 213 -17.94 22.27 -1.53
CA ALA A 213 -19.23 21.69 -1.14
C ALA A 213 -19.14 21.00 0.23
N LYS A 214 -18.07 20.25 0.51
CA LYS A 214 -17.84 19.65 1.84
C LYS A 214 -17.65 20.70 2.93
N ALA A 215 -16.91 21.78 2.66
CA ALA A 215 -16.72 22.87 3.61
C ALA A 215 -18.03 23.63 3.89
N ALA A 216 -18.85 23.88 2.86
CA ALA A 216 -20.18 24.48 3.00
C ALA A 216 -21.18 23.56 3.71
N ASN A 217 -21.09 22.24 3.51
CA ASN A 217 -21.93 21.27 4.21
C ASN A 217 -21.49 21.08 5.67
N ALA A 218 -20.21 21.28 5.99
CA ALA A 218 -19.71 21.18 7.36
C ALA A 218 -20.26 22.29 8.29
N THR A 219 -20.69 23.43 7.75
CA THR A 219 -21.33 24.52 8.52
C THR A 219 -22.83 24.28 8.75
N GLN A 220 -23.43 23.31 8.07
CA GLN A 220 -24.77 22.77 8.37
C GLN A 220 -24.62 21.40 9.02
N PRO A 221 -24.55 21.31 10.36
CA PRO A 221 -24.45 20.01 10.99
C PRO A 221 -25.67 19.18 10.61
N ALA A 222 -25.45 17.96 10.11
CA ALA A 222 -26.48 16.96 9.85
C ALA A 222 -27.24 16.51 11.12
N THR A 223 -27.08 17.23 12.23
CA THR A 223 -27.79 17.08 13.50
C THR A 223 -29.24 17.54 13.44
N ALA A 224 -29.68 18.14 12.33
CA ALA A 224 -31.10 18.47 12.12
C ALA A 224 -31.97 17.25 11.75
N HIS A 225 -31.35 16.11 11.41
CA HIS A 225 -32.08 14.86 11.23
C HIS A 225 -32.06 14.06 12.54
N ASP A 226 -33.22 13.83 13.11
CA ASP A 226 -33.40 12.95 14.26
C ASP A 226 -33.35 11.49 13.79
N TYR A 227 -32.14 10.93 13.76
CA TYR A 227 -31.91 9.53 13.39
C TYR A 227 -32.48 8.53 14.41
N ASN A 228 -33.13 9.00 15.48
CA ASN A 228 -33.59 8.19 16.61
C ASN A 228 -32.51 7.16 17.04
N GLU A 229 -31.28 7.66 17.20
CA GLU A 229 -30.06 6.89 17.44
C GLU A 229 -30.20 5.97 18.66
N ALA A 230 -31.01 6.37 19.65
CA ALA A 230 -31.35 5.57 20.82
C ALA A 230 -32.17 4.32 20.44
N ALA A 231 -33.25 4.46 19.66
CA ALA A 231 -34.06 3.32 19.23
C ALA A 231 -33.28 2.38 18.29
N THR A 232 -32.43 2.92 17.42
CA THR A 232 -31.56 2.12 16.54
C THR A 232 -30.54 1.32 17.36
N ARG A 233 -29.96 1.92 18.41
CA ARG A 233 -29.06 1.24 19.34
C ARG A 233 -29.77 0.09 20.07
N ASP A 234 -30.96 0.35 20.61
CA ASP A 234 -31.69 -0.65 21.38
C ASP A 234 -32.06 -1.84 20.49
N LEU A 235 -32.47 -1.58 19.24
CA LEU A 235 -32.70 -2.61 18.22
C LEU A 235 -31.42 -3.44 17.94
N PHE A 236 -30.26 -2.81 17.82
CA PHE A 236 -28.99 -3.52 17.61
C PHE A 236 -28.62 -4.42 18.79
N ILE A 237 -28.81 -3.94 20.03
CA ILE A 237 -28.51 -4.73 21.24
C ILE A 237 -29.46 -5.92 21.34
N ASP A 238 -30.77 -5.70 21.15
CA ASP A 238 -31.77 -6.76 21.15
C ASP A 238 -31.49 -7.81 20.07
N LEU A 239 -31.14 -7.40 18.85
CA LEU A 239 -30.79 -8.31 17.75
C LEU A 239 -29.60 -9.20 18.12
N LEU A 240 -28.52 -8.62 18.64
CA LEU A 240 -27.32 -9.37 19.03
C LEU A 240 -27.58 -10.31 20.22
N LEU A 241 -28.45 -9.93 21.16
CA LEU A 241 -28.88 -10.80 22.24
C LEU A 241 -29.71 -11.98 21.71
N GLN A 242 -30.63 -11.72 20.77
CA GLN A 242 -31.42 -12.77 20.10
C GLN A 242 -30.55 -13.73 19.28
N GLU A 243 -29.56 -13.22 18.54
CA GLU A 243 -28.59 -14.04 17.80
C GLU A 243 -27.77 -14.95 18.73
N ALA A 244 -27.46 -14.47 19.95
CA ALA A 244 -26.84 -15.26 21.01
C ALA A 244 -27.81 -16.22 21.72
N GLY A 245 -29.09 -16.27 21.31
CA GLY A 245 -30.12 -17.18 21.81
C GLY A 245 -30.89 -16.68 23.03
N TRP A 246 -30.82 -15.38 23.36
CA TRP A 246 -31.58 -14.79 24.48
C TRP A 246 -32.97 -14.33 24.00
N ALA A 247 -34.02 -14.96 24.52
CA ALA A 247 -35.40 -14.66 24.15
C ALA A 247 -35.88 -13.28 24.66
N LEU A 248 -35.42 -12.88 25.86
CA LEU A 248 -35.82 -11.65 26.54
C LEU A 248 -37.36 -11.52 26.62
N ASP A 249 -38.06 -12.60 26.92
CA ASP A 249 -39.52 -12.69 26.88
C ASP A 249 -40.18 -12.43 28.24
N GLN A 250 -39.39 -12.25 29.31
CA GLN A 250 -39.89 -12.01 30.66
C GLN A 250 -39.66 -10.56 31.08
N ALA A 251 -40.58 -10.02 31.89
CA ALA A 251 -40.46 -8.67 32.44
C ALA A 251 -39.21 -8.48 33.31
N ARG A 252 -38.63 -9.57 33.83
CA ARG A 252 -37.39 -9.54 34.62
C ARG A 252 -36.10 -9.44 33.78
N ASP A 253 -36.21 -9.57 32.47
CA ASP A 253 -35.06 -9.60 31.57
C ASP A 253 -34.60 -8.20 31.20
N ARG A 254 -35.48 -7.20 31.31
CA ARG A 254 -35.23 -5.79 30.98
C ARG A 254 -35.55 -4.86 32.16
N GLU A 255 -34.82 -3.76 32.26
CA GLU A 255 -34.99 -2.74 33.32
C GLU A 255 -35.15 -3.34 34.72
N PHE A 256 -34.34 -4.36 35.03
CA PHE A 256 -34.49 -5.15 36.25
C PHE A 256 -34.09 -4.32 37.47
N ALA A 257 -35.03 -4.14 38.39
CA ALA A 257 -34.80 -3.37 39.61
C ALA A 257 -33.88 -4.10 40.59
N VAL A 258 -32.79 -3.45 41.00
CA VAL A 258 -31.88 -3.92 42.04
C VAL A 258 -31.91 -3.00 43.27
N GLN A 259 -31.73 -3.61 44.45
CA GLN A 259 -31.74 -2.92 45.75
C GLN A 259 -30.33 -2.91 46.36
N GLY A 260 -30.05 -1.92 47.20
CA GLY A 260 -28.76 -1.76 47.89
C GLY A 260 -27.71 -0.99 47.08
N MET A 261 -28.14 -0.19 46.11
CA MET A 261 -27.25 0.72 45.37
C MET A 261 -26.73 1.84 46.29
N PRO A 262 -25.45 2.25 46.16
CA PRO A 262 -24.88 3.35 46.96
C PRO A 262 -25.30 4.72 46.39
N ASN A 263 -26.61 4.98 46.33
CA ASN A 263 -27.21 6.24 45.95
C ASN A 263 -28.28 6.64 46.98
N ASN A 264 -28.85 7.84 46.85
CA ASN A 264 -29.81 8.38 47.83
C ASN A 264 -31.06 7.51 48.00
N GLU A 265 -31.45 6.76 46.95
CA GLU A 265 -32.68 5.96 46.93
C GLU A 265 -32.45 4.48 47.28
N GLY A 266 -31.21 4.02 47.32
CA GLY A 266 -30.87 2.60 47.48
C GLY A 266 -31.25 1.70 46.30
N LYS A 267 -31.71 2.28 45.18
CA LYS A 267 -32.32 1.56 44.04
C LYS A 267 -31.55 1.76 42.75
N GLY A 268 -31.59 0.78 41.86
CA GLY A 268 -31.06 0.89 40.50
C GLY A 268 -31.81 -0.01 39.53
N PHE A 269 -31.58 0.18 38.24
CA PHE A 269 -32.23 -0.59 37.17
C PHE A 269 -31.15 -1.06 36.21
N VAL A 270 -31.11 -2.36 35.94
CA VAL A 270 -30.17 -2.97 35.00
C VAL A 270 -30.87 -3.10 33.66
N ASP A 271 -30.26 -2.59 32.59
CA ASP A 271 -30.92 -2.58 31.27
C ASP A 271 -31.31 -3.98 30.82
N TYR A 272 -30.39 -4.95 30.93
CA TYR A 272 -30.71 -6.37 30.72
C TYR A 272 -30.06 -7.29 31.75
N VAL A 273 -30.77 -8.34 32.12
CA VAL A 273 -30.23 -9.46 32.92
C VAL A 273 -30.45 -10.77 32.16
N LEU A 274 -29.36 -11.52 31.97
CA LEU A 274 -29.36 -12.77 31.23
C LEU A 274 -29.41 -13.95 32.21
N TRP A 275 -30.53 -14.66 32.25
CA TRP A 275 -30.85 -15.65 33.29
C TRP A 275 -30.67 -17.11 32.85
N SER A 276 -30.25 -17.97 33.78
CA SER A 276 -30.48 -19.42 33.71
C SER A 276 -31.28 -19.88 34.92
N GLY A 277 -32.57 -20.13 34.73
CA GLY A 277 -33.50 -20.31 35.85
C GLY A 277 -33.55 -19.05 36.70
N GLU A 278 -33.13 -19.15 37.97
CA GLU A 278 -33.03 -18.05 38.93
C GLU A 278 -31.60 -17.50 39.06
N ILE A 279 -30.66 -17.98 38.26
CA ILE A 279 -29.25 -17.58 38.30
C ILE A 279 -29.01 -16.44 37.30
N PRO A 280 -28.61 -15.23 37.73
CA PRO A 280 -28.21 -14.17 36.83
C PRO A 280 -26.80 -14.46 36.30
N LEU A 281 -26.71 -14.91 35.05
CA LEU A 281 -25.45 -15.27 34.41
C LEU A 281 -24.66 -14.04 33.94
N ALA A 282 -25.37 -13.04 33.44
CA ALA A 282 -24.77 -11.77 33.04
C ALA A 282 -25.73 -10.59 33.17
N ILE A 283 -25.16 -9.39 33.20
CA ILE A 283 -25.87 -8.13 33.02
C ILE A 283 -25.36 -7.43 31.77
N VAL A 284 -26.22 -6.65 31.13
CA VAL A 284 -25.85 -5.77 30.01
C VAL A 284 -26.26 -4.34 30.35
N GLU A 285 -25.29 -3.44 30.34
CA GLU A 285 -25.49 -1.99 30.54
C GLU A 285 -25.33 -1.27 29.20
N ALA A 286 -26.38 -0.59 28.77
CA ALA A 286 -26.45 0.14 27.51
C ALA A 286 -26.19 1.65 27.72
N LYS A 287 -25.18 2.18 27.02
CA LYS A 287 -24.86 3.61 27.01
C LYS A 287 -25.24 4.26 25.69
N ARG A 288 -25.36 5.59 25.69
CA ARG A 288 -25.64 6.34 24.46
C ARG A 288 -24.48 6.14 23.48
N THR A 289 -24.79 5.95 22.19
CA THR A 289 -23.83 5.65 21.11
C THR A 289 -22.60 6.54 21.07
N ARG A 290 -22.76 7.84 21.37
CA ARG A 290 -21.65 8.84 21.38
C ARG A 290 -20.72 8.74 22.59
N ARG A 291 -21.02 7.90 23.58
CA ARG A 291 -20.19 7.68 24.78
C ARG A 291 -19.49 6.33 24.70
N SER A 292 -18.32 6.25 25.33
CA SER A 292 -17.57 5.00 25.40
C SER A 292 -18.39 3.96 26.18
N ALA A 293 -18.40 2.70 25.71
CA ALA A 293 -19.01 1.57 26.42
C ALA A 293 -18.38 1.32 27.81
N GLN A 294 -17.23 1.93 28.11
CA GLN A 294 -16.58 1.88 29.42
C GLN A 294 -17.11 2.95 30.40
N GLU A 295 -17.75 4.02 29.91
CA GLU A 295 -18.37 5.06 30.74
C GLU A 295 -19.63 4.50 31.42
N GLY A 296 -19.48 3.87 32.58
CA GLY A 296 -20.54 3.13 33.26
C GLY A 296 -20.09 1.81 33.87
N GLN A 297 -18.84 1.42 33.64
CA GLN A 297 -18.26 0.20 34.19
C GLN A 297 -18.43 0.08 35.72
N GLN A 298 -18.23 1.19 36.46
CA GLN A 298 -18.42 1.20 37.91
C GLN A 298 -19.88 0.98 38.30
N GLN A 299 -20.82 1.58 37.56
CA GLN A 299 -22.26 1.39 37.78
C GLN A 299 -22.68 -0.05 37.52
N ALA A 300 -22.24 -0.63 36.40
CA ALA A 300 -22.52 -2.03 36.07
C ALA A 300 -21.93 -2.99 37.13
N ARG A 301 -20.73 -2.71 37.67
CA ARG A 301 -20.17 -3.47 38.79
C ARG A 301 -21.07 -3.43 40.03
N LEU A 302 -21.59 -2.26 40.38
CA LEU A 302 -22.49 -2.09 41.52
C LEU A 302 -23.82 -2.85 41.32
N TYR A 303 -24.34 -2.88 40.09
CA TYR A 303 -25.49 -3.72 39.75
C TYR A 303 -25.20 -5.21 39.92
N ALA A 304 -24.04 -5.67 39.44
CA ALA A 304 -23.59 -7.02 39.68
C ALA A 304 -23.38 -7.31 41.18
N ASP A 305 -22.96 -6.33 42.00
CA ASP A 305 -22.81 -6.49 43.46
C ASP A 305 -24.18 -6.68 44.13
N CYS A 306 -25.19 -5.94 43.68
CA CYS A 306 -26.55 -6.07 44.18
C CYS A 306 -27.14 -7.46 43.84
N LEU A 307 -27.02 -7.90 42.58
CA LEU A 307 -27.48 -9.23 42.15
C LEU A 307 -26.72 -10.36 42.85
N ALA A 308 -25.41 -10.21 43.07
CA ALA A 308 -24.63 -11.20 43.79
C ALA A 308 -25.08 -11.33 45.26
N ARG A 309 -25.43 -10.21 45.92
CA ARG A 309 -25.96 -10.24 47.29
C ARG A 309 -27.34 -10.86 47.38
N SER A 310 -28.22 -10.62 46.40
CA SER A 310 -29.59 -11.13 46.44
C SER A 310 -29.71 -12.59 45.98
N THR A 311 -28.92 -13.02 45.00
CA THR A 311 -29.03 -14.35 44.39
C THR A 311 -27.91 -15.31 44.80
N GLY A 312 -26.83 -14.81 45.40
CA GLY A 312 -25.62 -15.59 45.68
C GLY A 312 -24.72 -15.83 44.46
N HIS A 313 -25.10 -15.32 43.28
CA HIS A 313 -24.37 -15.54 42.04
C HIS A 313 -23.84 -14.23 41.44
N ARG A 314 -22.55 -14.21 41.10
CA ARG A 314 -21.88 -13.06 40.48
C ARG A 314 -22.09 -13.06 38.95
N PRO A 315 -22.93 -12.19 38.36
CA PRO A 315 -23.06 -12.15 36.90
C PRO A 315 -21.78 -11.65 36.22
N VAL A 316 -21.55 -12.06 34.97
CA VAL A 316 -20.60 -11.42 34.05
C VAL A 316 -21.16 -10.05 33.63
N ILE A 317 -20.31 -9.06 33.47
CA ILE A 317 -20.73 -7.69 33.16
C ILE A 317 -20.47 -7.39 31.68
N TYR A 318 -21.48 -6.92 30.96
CA TYR A 318 -21.34 -6.35 29.63
C TYR A 318 -21.62 -4.84 29.64
N GLY A 319 -20.78 -4.08 28.95
CA GLY A 319 -21.03 -2.69 28.60
C GLY A 319 -21.15 -2.56 27.09
N THR A 320 -22.18 -1.88 26.60
CA THR A 320 -22.46 -1.74 25.17
C THR A 320 -22.98 -0.36 24.82
N ASN A 321 -22.67 0.12 23.62
CA ASN A 321 -23.31 1.29 23.02
C ASN A 321 -24.03 0.96 21.71
N GLY A 322 -24.28 -0.33 21.44
CA GLY A 322 -24.87 -0.86 20.21
C GLY A 322 -23.85 -1.28 19.15
N TYR A 323 -22.69 -0.62 19.09
CA TYR A 323 -21.65 -0.89 18.08
C TYR A 323 -20.40 -1.52 18.67
N GLU A 324 -20.02 -1.08 19.87
CA GLU A 324 -18.92 -1.63 20.63
C GLU A 324 -19.44 -2.36 21.86
N HIS A 325 -18.87 -3.53 22.12
CA HIS A 325 -19.25 -4.37 23.25
C HIS A 325 -18.01 -4.73 24.06
N TRP A 326 -18.13 -4.59 25.37
CA TRP A 326 -17.10 -4.93 26.33
C TRP A 326 -17.63 -5.97 27.30
N MET A 327 -16.80 -6.96 27.63
CA MET A 327 -17.10 -8.01 28.60
C MET A 327 -16.12 -7.90 29.76
N TRP A 328 -16.63 -8.03 30.98
CA TRP A 328 -15.86 -8.03 32.20
C TRP A 328 -16.36 -9.12 33.15
N ASP A 329 -15.55 -10.16 33.33
CA ASP A 329 -15.70 -11.08 34.46
C ASP A 329 -14.72 -10.63 35.55
N ASP A 330 -15.22 -9.76 36.42
CA ASP A 330 -14.42 -9.06 37.42
C ASP A 330 -13.84 -9.96 38.52
N THR A 331 -14.22 -11.23 38.52
CA THR A 331 -13.64 -12.26 39.38
C THR A 331 -12.40 -12.93 38.77
N THR A 332 -12.21 -12.85 37.45
CA THR A 332 -11.15 -13.59 36.76
C THR A 332 -10.30 -12.75 35.82
N SER A 333 -10.77 -11.61 35.32
CA SER A 333 -10.00 -10.85 34.31
C SER A 333 -10.41 -9.39 34.21
N PRO A 334 -9.53 -8.51 33.69
CA PRO A 334 -9.91 -7.13 33.37
C PRO A 334 -10.89 -7.06 32.19
N PRO A 335 -11.60 -5.93 32.00
CA PRO A 335 -12.51 -5.72 30.88
C PRO A 335 -11.80 -5.86 29.52
N ARG A 336 -12.51 -6.38 28.52
CA ARG A 336 -12.00 -6.53 27.15
C ARG A 336 -13.10 -6.34 26.10
N PRO A 337 -12.75 -5.96 24.86
CA PRO A 337 -13.70 -5.93 23.78
C PRO A 337 -14.13 -7.35 23.39
N VAL A 338 -15.38 -7.46 22.96
CA VAL A 338 -16.01 -8.66 22.38
C VAL A 338 -16.83 -8.26 21.15
N GLN A 339 -17.04 -9.19 20.23
CA GLN A 339 -17.83 -8.95 19.02
C GLN A 339 -19.34 -9.04 19.28
N GLY A 340 -19.76 -9.65 20.39
CA GLY A 340 -21.15 -9.83 20.74
C GLY A 340 -21.31 -10.50 22.09
N PHE A 341 -22.54 -10.90 22.40
CA PHE A 341 -22.90 -11.55 23.66
C PHE A 341 -22.62 -13.04 23.61
N HIS A 342 -22.29 -13.61 24.77
CA HIS A 342 -22.08 -15.06 24.87
C HIS A 342 -23.44 -15.76 24.97
N THR A 343 -23.49 -16.99 24.46
CA THR A 343 -24.66 -17.86 24.63
C THR A 343 -24.85 -18.26 26.09
N LYS A 344 -26.04 -18.74 26.44
CA LYS A 344 -26.35 -19.27 27.78
C LYS A 344 -25.32 -20.30 28.24
N ASP A 345 -25.07 -21.34 27.43
CA ASP A 345 -24.12 -22.42 27.75
C ASP A 345 -22.69 -21.91 27.97
N GLU A 346 -22.27 -20.88 27.23
CA GLU A 346 -20.95 -20.27 27.39
C GLU A 346 -20.84 -19.50 28.70
N LEU A 347 -21.87 -18.76 29.09
CA LEU A 347 -21.90 -18.06 30.37
C LEU A 347 -22.00 -19.03 31.56
N GLU A 348 -22.78 -20.11 31.44
CA GLU A 348 -22.83 -21.17 32.45
C GLU A 348 -21.46 -21.82 32.63
N LEU A 349 -20.78 -22.13 31.52
CA LEU A 349 -19.42 -22.65 31.56
C LEU A 349 -18.43 -21.67 32.20
N MET A 350 -18.56 -20.37 31.93
CA MET A 350 -17.75 -19.33 32.58
C MET A 350 -17.99 -19.30 34.09
N ALA A 351 -19.24 -19.31 34.53
CA ALA A 351 -19.60 -19.34 35.94
C ALA A 351 -19.07 -20.61 36.63
N GLN A 352 -19.28 -21.79 36.02
CA GLN A 352 -18.78 -23.07 36.52
C GLN A 352 -17.25 -23.08 36.65
N ARG A 353 -16.53 -22.42 35.74
CA ARG A 353 -15.06 -22.38 35.73
C ARG A 353 -14.44 -21.60 36.87
N ARG A 354 -15.21 -20.75 37.55
CA ARG A 354 -14.71 -20.05 38.76
C ARG A 354 -14.36 -21.02 39.88
N THR A 355 -15.01 -22.19 39.93
CA THR A 355 -14.76 -23.22 40.96
C THR A 355 -14.12 -24.50 40.41
N THR A 356 -14.35 -24.83 39.14
CA THR A 356 -13.88 -26.10 38.55
C THR A 356 -12.51 -26.06 37.89
N ARG A 357 -11.95 -24.86 37.65
CA ARG A 357 -10.57 -24.75 37.13
C ARG A 357 -9.58 -25.30 38.15
N LYS A 358 -8.74 -26.23 37.70
CA LYS A 358 -7.65 -26.78 38.51
C LYS A 358 -6.38 -25.93 38.36
N PRO A 359 -5.54 -25.83 39.41
CA PRO A 359 -4.27 -25.13 39.29
C PRO A 359 -3.35 -25.79 38.25
N LEU A 360 -2.93 -25.05 37.23
CA LEU A 360 -2.12 -25.56 36.12
C LEU A 360 -0.75 -26.05 36.61
N ALA A 361 -0.18 -25.39 37.62
CA ALA A 361 1.10 -25.79 38.23
C ALA A 361 1.08 -27.20 38.83
N THR A 362 -0.07 -27.64 39.33
CA THR A 362 -0.20 -28.93 40.05
C THR A 362 -0.37 -30.13 39.13
N LEU A 363 -0.78 -29.91 37.88
CA LEU A 363 -0.99 -31.01 36.95
C LEU A 363 0.33 -31.49 36.34
N PRO A 364 0.56 -32.81 36.26
CA PRO A 364 1.73 -33.36 35.58
C PRO A 364 1.63 -33.10 34.07
N ILE A 365 2.76 -32.77 33.44
CA ILE A 365 2.89 -32.74 31.98
C ILE A 365 3.16 -34.18 31.52
N ALA A 366 2.38 -34.67 30.56
CA ALA A 366 2.50 -36.07 30.11
C ALA A 366 3.86 -36.32 29.44
N ALA A 367 4.70 -37.12 30.09
CA ALA A 367 6.03 -37.48 29.58
C ALA A 367 5.98 -38.18 28.22
N GLY A 368 4.93 -38.97 27.96
CA GLY A 368 4.69 -39.61 26.65
C GLY A 368 4.45 -38.62 25.51
N ILE A 369 4.09 -37.37 25.81
CA ILE A 369 3.97 -36.29 24.82
C ILE A 369 5.26 -35.46 24.78
N VAL A 370 5.85 -35.13 25.91
CA VAL A 370 7.05 -34.27 25.99
C VAL A 370 8.06 -34.81 27.01
N GLU A 371 9.27 -35.11 26.54
CA GLU A 371 10.36 -35.65 27.36
C GLU A 371 11.45 -34.60 27.67
N ARG A 372 11.57 -33.54 26.85
CA ARG A 372 12.68 -32.61 26.92
C ARG A 372 12.40 -31.47 27.93
N HIS A 373 13.38 -31.20 28.80
CA HIS A 373 13.26 -30.21 29.87
C HIS A 373 12.85 -28.81 29.39
N TYR A 374 13.37 -28.34 28.24
CA TYR A 374 13.05 -27.01 27.73
C TYR A 374 11.58 -26.88 27.26
N GLN A 375 10.98 -27.97 26.77
CA GLN A 375 9.58 -27.99 26.39
C GLN A 375 8.70 -27.96 27.65
N GLN A 376 9.06 -28.71 28.69
CA GLN A 376 8.38 -28.66 29.98
C GLN A 376 8.46 -27.25 30.60
N ARG A 377 9.66 -26.63 30.57
CA ARG A 377 9.86 -25.26 31.05
C ARG A 377 8.99 -24.26 30.27
N ALA A 378 8.91 -24.39 28.94
CA ALA A 378 8.04 -23.54 28.12
C ALA A 378 6.56 -23.69 28.52
N ILE A 379 6.06 -24.92 28.66
CA ILE A 379 4.67 -25.19 29.07
C ILE A 379 4.39 -24.59 30.45
N ARG A 380 5.29 -24.77 31.42
CA ARG A 380 5.14 -24.21 32.77
C ARG A 380 5.10 -22.68 32.74
N ARG A 381 5.97 -22.03 31.97
CA ARG A 381 5.95 -20.56 31.89
C ARG A 381 4.66 -20.03 31.24
N ILE A 382 4.16 -20.69 30.20
CA ILE A 382 2.88 -20.33 29.58
C ILE A 382 1.73 -20.50 30.58
N ALA A 383 1.72 -21.60 31.34
CA ALA A 383 0.73 -21.85 32.38
C ALA A 383 0.76 -20.75 33.46
N GLU A 384 1.93 -20.35 33.95
CA GLU A 384 2.08 -19.23 34.89
C GLU A 384 1.56 -17.90 34.29
N THR A 385 1.86 -17.63 33.02
CA THR A 385 1.38 -16.43 32.34
C THR A 385 -0.15 -16.36 32.30
N PHE A 386 -0.83 -17.50 32.13
CA PHE A 386 -2.29 -17.54 32.14
C PHE A 386 -2.88 -17.54 33.55
N GLU A 387 -2.26 -18.26 34.49
CA GLU A 387 -2.79 -18.48 35.84
C GLU A 387 -2.41 -17.40 36.84
N ARG A 388 -1.15 -16.98 36.89
CA ARG A 388 -0.66 -15.99 37.85
C ARG A 388 -0.65 -14.60 37.28
N ASP A 389 -0.14 -14.44 36.06
CA ASP A 389 -0.02 -13.12 35.44
C ASP A 389 -1.37 -12.66 34.83
N GLN A 390 -2.39 -13.53 34.82
CA GLN A 390 -3.74 -13.28 34.30
C GLN A 390 -3.75 -12.75 32.85
N GLN A 391 -2.72 -13.12 32.09
CA GLN A 391 -2.60 -12.77 30.67
C GLN A 391 -3.38 -13.77 29.82
N ARG A 392 -3.89 -13.31 28.68
CA ARG A 392 -4.65 -14.15 27.73
C ARG A 392 -3.84 -14.55 26.50
N LYS A 393 -2.61 -14.07 26.38
CA LYS A 393 -1.73 -14.27 25.22
C LYS A 393 -0.32 -14.57 25.70
N ALA A 394 0.36 -15.45 24.99
CA ALA A 394 1.76 -15.76 25.22
C ALA A 394 2.47 -15.94 23.87
N LEU A 395 3.73 -15.52 23.79
CA LEU A 395 4.60 -15.75 22.63
C LEU A 395 5.73 -16.70 23.06
N VAL A 396 5.95 -17.75 22.28
CA VAL A 396 7.00 -18.74 22.54
C VAL A 396 7.89 -18.84 21.32
N VAL A 397 9.18 -18.52 21.49
CA VAL A 397 10.18 -18.61 20.43
C VAL A 397 10.93 -19.92 20.59
N MET A 398 10.84 -20.79 19.59
CA MET A 398 11.55 -22.07 19.55
C MET A 398 12.16 -22.30 18.17
N ALA A 399 13.39 -22.82 18.13
CA ALA A 399 14.05 -23.21 16.89
C ALA A 399 13.24 -24.25 16.09
N THR A 400 13.43 -24.29 14.77
CA THR A 400 12.89 -25.36 13.93
C THR A 400 13.51 -26.70 14.34
N GLY A 401 12.70 -27.77 14.39
CA GLY A 401 13.14 -29.07 14.92
C GLY A 401 13.11 -29.21 16.45
N ALA A 402 12.90 -28.14 17.22
CA ALA A 402 12.84 -28.20 18.69
C ALA A 402 11.53 -28.80 19.26
N GLY A 403 10.64 -29.32 18.40
CA GLY A 403 9.41 -30.00 18.85
C GLY A 403 8.24 -29.09 19.21
N LYS A 404 8.08 -27.94 18.52
CA LYS A 404 6.97 -26.98 18.73
C LYS A 404 5.59 -27.64 18.82
N THR A 405 5.26 -28.51 17.86
CA THR A 405 3.95 -29.17 17.80
C THR A 405 3.70 -30.03 19.03
N ARG A 406 4.66 -30.88 19.45
CA ARG A 406 4.54 -31.70 20.67
C ARG A 406 4.41 -30.84 21.93
N THR A 407 5.14 -29.72 22.01
CA THR A 407 5.01 -28.77 23.12
C THR A 407 3.59 -28.20 23.21
N VAL A 408 2.99 -27.79 22.09
CA VAL A 408 1.62 -27.26 22.04
C VAL A 408 0.59 -28.33 22.39
N ILE A 409 0.74 -29.56 21.88
CA ILE A 409 -0.19 -30.65 22.21
C ILE A 409 -0.19 -30.93 23.72
N ALA A 410 0.99 -30.99 24.35
CA ALA A 410 1.09 -31.17 25.80
C ALA A 410 0.51 -29.99 26.60
N LEU A 411 0.66 -28.75 26.11
CA LEU A 411 0.01 -27.60 26.72
C LEU A 411 -1.53 -27.72 26.64
N VAL A 412 -2.05 -28.12 25.47
CA VAL A 412 -3.49 -28.31 25.25
C VAL A 412 -4.05 -29.39 26.19
N ASP A 413 -3.36 -30.51 26.32
CA ASP A 413 -3.70 -31.57 27.27
C ASP A 413 -3.84 -31.01 28.71
N VAL A 414 -2.82 -30.28 29.19
CA VAL A 414 -2.85 -29.68 30.53
C VAL A 414 -4.02 -28.71 30.69
N LEU A 415 -4.23 -27.81 29.73
CA LEU A 415 -5.33 -26.83 29.78
C LEU A 415 -6.72 -27.50 29.76
N MET A 416 -6.89 -28.59 29.01
CA MET A 416 -8.15 -29.32 28.94
C MET A 416 -8.42 -30.10 30.22
N ARG A 417 -7.42 -30.84 30.75
CA ARG A 417 -7.53 -31.57 32.02
C ARG A 417 -7.73 -30.64 33.23
N ALA A 418 -7.26 -29.40 33.12
CA ALA A 418 -7.45 -28.36 34.12
C ALA A 418 -8.80 -27.64 34.03
N ASN A 419 -9.64 -27.95 33.03
CA ASN A 419 -10.86 -27.21 32.69
C ASN A 419 -10.64 -25.72 32.33
N TRP A 420 -9.46 -25.36 31.83
CA TRP A 420 -9.19 -24.03 31.28
C TRP A 420 -9.63 -23.91 29.83
N ALA A 421 -9.53 -25.00 29.06
CA ALA A 421 -9.93 -25.04 27.64
C ALA A 421 -10.98 -26.14 27.38
N LYS A 422 -12.08 -25.78 26.71
CA LYS A 422 -13.10 -26.74 26.24
C LYS A 422 -12.83 -27.15 24.79
N ARG A 423 -12.62 -26.13 23.95
CA ARG A 423 -12.29 -26.21 22.51
C ARG A 423 -10.98 -25.46 22.25
N VAL A 424 -10.18 -25.96 21.32
CA VAL A 424 -8.89 -25.35 20.89
C VAL A 424 -8.84 -25.30 19.36
N LEU A 425 -8.39 -24.17 18.82
CA LEU A 425 -8.11 -23.99 17.40
C LEU A 425 -6.58 -23.90 17.18
N PHE A 426 -6.04 -24.79 16.35
CA PHE A 426 -4.65 -24.79 15.91
C PHE A 426 -4.59 -24.29 14.45
N LEU A 427 -3.86 -23.20 14.22
CA LEU A 427 -3.70 -22.60 12.90
C LEU A 427 -2.31 -22.86 12.34
N ALA A 428 -2.26 -23.22 11.06
CA ALA A 428 -1.02 -23.34 10.32
C ALA A 428 -1.14 -22.71 8.93
N ASP A 429 -0.01 -22.31 8.35
CA ASP A 429 0.01 -21.59 7.07
C ASP A 429 -0.38 -22.46 5.87
N ARG A 430 0.15 -23.69 5.80
CA ARG A 430 0.01 -24.58 4.62
C ARG A 430 -0.75 -25.87 4.95
N LEU A 431 -1.45 -26.41 3.95
CA LEU A 431 -2.18 -27.69 4.04
C LEU A 431 -1.32 -28.85 4.57
N ALA A 432 -0.08 -28.97 4.09
CA ALA A 432 0.85 -30.01 4.55
C ALA A 432 1.13 -29.90 6.06
N LEU A 433 1.23 -28.68 6.60
CA LEU A 433 1.45 -28.43 8.03
C LEU A 433 0.19 -28.72 8.85
N VAL A 434 -1.00 -28.43 8.32
CA VAL A 434 -2.27 -28.83 8.93
C VAL A 434 -2.37 -30.35 9.04
N ASN A 435 -2.10 -31.07 7.95
CA ASN A 435 -2.15 -32.54 7.96
C ASN A 435 -1.15 -33.15 8.96
N GLN A 436 0.07 -32.59 9.03
CA GLN A 436 1.06 -32.99 10.03
C GLN A 436 0.58 -32.71 11.46
N ALA A 437 0.00 -31.54 11.72
CA ALA A 437 -0.51 -31.18 13.04
C ALA A 437 -1.68 -32.07 13.47
N VAL A 438 -2.66 -32.32 12.58
CA VAL A 438 -3.80 -33.22 12.84
C VAL A 438 -3.31 -34.61 13.21
N ASN A 439 -2.38 -35.18 12.43
CA ASN A 439 -1.83 -36.50 12.71
C ASN A 439 -1.07 -36.54 14.05
N ALA A 440 -0.33 -35.47 14.37
CA ALA A 440 0.34 -35.35 15.66
C ALA A 440 -0.67 -35.28 16.83
N PHE A 441 -1.76 -34.53 16.70
CA PHE A 441 -2.84 -34.51 17.69
C PHE A 441 -3.51 -35.88 17.82
N LYS A 442 -3.79 -36.59 16.72
CA LYS A 442 -4.34 -37.96 16.77
C LYS A 442 -3.41 -38.93 17.51
N ALA A 443 -2.11 -38.82 17.29
CA ALA A 443 -1.13 -39.69 17.92
C ALA A 443 -0.92 -39.40 19.42
N HIS A 444 -0.97 -38.14 19.83
CA HIS A 444 -0.55 -37.72 21.17
C HIS A 444 -1.70 -37.26 22.08
N LEU A 445 -2.88 -36.95 21.52
CA LEU A 445 -4.08 -36.52 22.25
C LEU A 445 -5.36 -37.00 21.53
N PRO A 446 -5.56 -38.32 21.37
CA PRO A 446 -6.70 -38.87 20.63
C PRO A 446 -8.06 -38.49 21.26
N ASP A 447 -8.13 -38.42 22.59
CA ASP A 447 -9.37 -38.11 23.34
C ASP A 447 -9.90 -36.69 23.10
N ALA A 448 -9.10 -35.81 22.49
CA ALA A 448 -9.56 -34.48 22.08
C ALA A 448 -10.33 -34.49 20.75
N ALA A 449 -10.46 -35.66 20.10
CA ALA A 449 -11.15 -35.85 18.82
C ALA A 449 -10.75 -34.76 17.80
N PRO A 450 -9.48 -34.73 17.34
CA PRO A 450 -8.98 -33.66 16.50
C PRO A 450 -9.63 -33.66 15.10
N VAL A 451 -10.22 -32.53 14.72
CA VAL A 451 -10.93 -32.31 13.45
C VAL A 451 -10.09 -31.43 12.53
N ASN A 452 -9.97 -31.83 11.26
CA ASN A 452 -9.35 -31.03 10.21
C ASN A 452 -10.42 -30.22 9.47
N LEU A 453 -10.54 -28.93 9.76
CA LEU A 453 -11.56 -28.06 9.19
C LEU A 453 -11.39 -27.81 7.69
N VAL A 454 -10.23 -28.13 7.12
CA VAL A 454 -10.04 -28.07 5.66
C VAL A 454 -10.85 -29.16 4.97
N THR A 455 -10.88 -30.36 5.55
CA THR A 455 -11.50 -31.55 4.95
C THR A 455 -12.88 -31.85 5.50
N ASP A 456 -13.16 -31.43 6.73
CA ASP A 456 -14.40 -31.74 7.44
C ASP A 456 -14.82 -30.55 8.31
N ARG A 457 -15.89 -29.86 7.88
CA ARG A 457 -16.42 -28.66 8.54
C ARG A 457 -17.59 -28.97 9.49
N ALA A 458 -18.16 -30.16 9.41
CA ALA A 458 -19.41 -30.50 10.10
C ALA A 458 -19.17 -31.28 11.39
N THR A 459 -18.08 -32.04 11.47
CA THR A 459 -17.79 -32.87 12.64
C THR A 459 -17.46 -32.04 13.88
N GLU A 460 -18.09 -32.39 15.00
CA GLU A 460 -17.77 -31.82 16.30
C GLU A 460 -16.55 -32.49 16.93
N GLY A 461 -15.70 -31.68 17.55
CA GLY A 461 -14.50 -32.14 18.24
C GLY A 461 -14.08 -31.14 19.31
N ARG A 462 -12.95 -31.41 19.97
CA ARG A 462 -12.40 -30.49 20.98
C ARG A 462 -11.13 -29.79 20.51
N VAL A 463 -10.42 -30.35 19.54
CA VAL A 463 -9.30 -29.69 18.85
C VAL A 463 -9.65 -29.56 17.38
N TYR A 464 -9.58 -28.35 16.87
CA TYR A 464 -9.78 -28.04 15.46
C TYR A 464 -8.47 -27.58 14.86
N VAL A 465 -8.13 -28.06 13.67
CA VAL A 465 -6.92 -27.67 12.95
C VAL A 465 -7.34 -27.10 11.60
N SER A 466 -6.83 -25.91 11.27
CA SER A 466 -7.21 -25.19 10.05
C SER A 466 -6.07 -24.35 9.48
N THR A 467 -6.26 -23.87 8.26
CA THR A 467 -5.40 -22.83 7.67
C THR A 467 -6.00 -21.44 7.86
N TYR A 468 -5.17 -20.39 7.77
CA TYR A 468 -5.67 -19.01 7.79
C TYR A 468 -6.70 -18.75 6.67
N PRO A 469 -6.47 -19.13 5.39
CA PRO A 469 -7.46 -18.90 4.34
C PRO A 469 -8.80 -19.61 4.60
N THR A 470 -8.79 -20.83 5.14
CA THR A 470 -10.01 -21.59 5.45
C THR A 470 -10.85 -20.93 6.55
N MET A 471 -10.26 -20.14 7.44
CA MET A 471 -11.00 -19.40 8.48
C MET A 471 -11.59 -18.08 8.00
N MET A 472 -11.04 -17.51 6.92
CA MET A 472 -11.46 -16.23 6.36
C MET A 472 -12.54 -16.38 5.26
N GLY A 473 -12.87 -17.63 4.89
CA GLY A 473 -13.74 -17.98 3.76
C GLY A 473 -14.82 -19.00 4.10
#